data_AF-M4ZST0-F1
#
_entry.id   AF-M4ZST0-F1
#
_cell.length_a   1.000
_cell.length_b   1.000
_cell.length_c   1.000
_cell.angle_alpha   90.00
_cell.angle_beta   90.00
_cell.angle_gamma   90.00
#
_symmetry.space_group_name_H-M   'P 1'
#
loop_
_entity.id
_entity.type
_entity.pdbx_description
1 polymer ?
#
loop_
_entity_poly.entity_id
_entity_poly.type
_entity_poly.pdbx_seq_one_letter_code
_entity_poly.pdbx_strand_id
1 'polypeptide(L)'
;MNPLTKRSENYSKWYNEIVVRSGLAEFSGVRGFMILKPYGYSLWDRMKTILDKMLKLTGHQNVYFPLLIPKSLFSKEKEHTKIFSEGCAVITHSRLIKKNQEELIVDPDSKLQEELVIRPTSESIIWKTYKRWIQSYRDLPILFNQWGNALRWEMRTRLFLRTTEFLWQEGHTAHSTEKEAIEETIKILNIYTNFSEKFMAIPVLQGIKPYMDKFSGSEKTYCIEALMQDGKALQMGTSHFLGQNFSKAFDVTFTNFNGEKEYVWSTSWGVSTRLIGGLIMSHSDDKGLILPPKIAPIQVVIIPICYKKQHPPTSIHEISIKILNSLEKKGIRVKYDDKTIWTPGWKFHEYEMKGIPIRISIGKNEIQNEKVEIFRRDTCEKIYISWINLKNSIPKLLDEIQKNIYKKAVQRTQKLILKSDHYNDFKHKINHSGGFIFAHWDGTKNTGKKIQEETEATIRCIPISNEKEKGKCIYSGKPSLQRVIFSKSY
;
A
#
# COMPACT_ATOMS: atom_id res chain seq x y z
N MET A 1 -2.98 1.31 -30.65
CA MET A 1 -3.53 1.89 -29.41
C MET A 1 -2.86 3.23 -29.19
N ASN A 2 -3.59 4.24 -28.72
CA ASN A 2 -3.00 5.55 -28.42
C ASN A 2 -1.95 5.42 -27.30
N PRO A 3 -0.83 6.17 -27.34
CA PRO A 3 0.15 6.18 -26.27
C PRO A 3 -0.47 6.68 -24.95
N LEU A 4 0.18 6.40 -23.82
CA LEU A 4 -0.19 7.03 -22.54
C LEU A 4 0.19 8.51 -22.59
N THR A 5 -0.55 9.34 -21.86
CA THR A 5 -0.10 10.70 -21.52
C THR A 5 1.25 10.62 -20.84
N LYS A 6 2.23 11.46 -21.22
CA LYS A 6 3.54 11.43 -20.56
C LYS A 6 3.45 11.97 -19.13
N ARG A 7 4.21 11.38 -18.21
CA ARG A 7 4.33 11.87 -16.82
C ARG A 7 4.75 13.33 -16.73
N SER A 8 5.64 13.77 -17.60
CA SER A 8 6.13 15.15 -17.67
C SER A 8 5.07 16.16 -18.13
N GLU A 9 4.03 15.70 -18.84
CA GLU A 9 2.96 16.55 -19.34
C GLU A 9 1.81 16.62 -18.33
N ASN A 10 1.34 15.46 -17.83
CA ASN A 10 0.29 15.41 -16.82
C ASN A 10 0.34 14.11 -16.01
N TYR A 11 1.01 14.17 -14.85
CA TYR A 11 1.19 13.01 -13.97
C TYR A 11 -0.11 12.42 -13.42
N SER A 12 -1.12 13.28 -13.16
CA SER A 12 -2.43 12.82 -12.65
C SER A 12 -3.18 12.02 -13.70
N LYS A 13 -3.19 12.53 -14.95
CA LYS A 13 -3.82 11.86 -16.09
C LYS A 13 -3.09 10.56 -16.43
N TRP A 14 -1.75 10.58 -16.51
CA TRP A 14 -0.93 9.38 -16.70
C TRP A 14 -1.27 8.29 -15.69
N TYR A 15 -1.36 8.64 -14.40
CA TYR A 15 -1.67 7.68 -13.33
C TYR A 15 -3.05 7.04 -13.47
N ASN A 16 -4.07 7.81 -13.83
CA ASN A 16 -5.41 7.25 -14.02
C ASN A 16 -5.46 6.38 -15.28
N GLU A 17 -4.84 6.82 -16.39
CA GLU A 17 -4.77 6.06 -17.63
C GLU A 17 -4.07 4.72 -17.45
N ILE A 18 -2.93 4.69 -16.76
CA ILE A 18 -2.18 3.45 -16.55
C ILE A 18 -2.96 2.47 -15.65
N VAL A 19 -3.63 2.93 -14.60
CA VAL A 19 -4.48 2.07 -13.73
C VAL A 19 -5.58 1.39 -14.54
N VAL A 20 -6.29 2.15 -15.38
CA VAL A 20 -7.41 1.65 -16.18
C VAL A 20 -6.91 0.75 -17.32
N ARG A 21 -5.92 1.21 -18.10
CA ARG A 21 -5.44 0.51 -19.30
C ARG A 21 -4.65 -0.76 -19.02
N SER A 22 -4.02 -0.85 -17.85
CA SER A 22 -3.41 -2.10 -17.39
C SER A 22 -4.43 -3.08 -16.79
N GLY A 23 -5.69 -2.67 -16.67
CA GLY A 23 -6.76 -3.51 -16.14
C GLY A 23 -6.62 -3.79 -14.64
N LEU A 24 -6.05 -2.85 -13.87
CA LEU A 24 -5.98 -2.97 -12.41
C LEU A 24 -7.31 -2.61 -11.74
N ALA A 25 -7.89 -1.47 -12.10
CA ALA A 25 -9.16 -0.99 -11.55
C ALA A 25 -9.88 -0.07 -12.53
N GLU A 26 -11.16 0.17 -12.26
CA GLU A 26 -11.99 1.17 -12.94
C GLU A 26 -12.90 1.90 -11.95
N PHE A 27 -13.42 3.06 -12.35
CA PHE A 27 -14.38 3.81 -11.54
C PHE A 27 -15.71 3.05 -11.51
N SER A 28 -16.30 2.89 -10.33
CA SER A 28 -17.57 2.15 -10.19
C SER A 28 -18.82 2.92 -10.63
N GLY A 29 -18.67 4.22 -10.96
CA GLY A 29 -19.78 5.16 -11.13
C GLY A 29 -20.20 5.85 -9.82
N VAL A 30 -19.82 5.29 -8.65
CA VAL A 30 -20.00 5.94 -7.34
C VAL A 30 -18.73 6.68 -6.95
N ARG A 31 -18.86 7.95 -6.56
CA ARG A 31 -17.71 8.80 -6.21
C ARG A 31 -16.85 8.16 -5.12
N GLY A 32 -15.57 7.99 -5.42
CA GLY A 32 -14.59 7.44 -4.48
C GLY A 32 -14.60 5.92 -4.36
N PHE A 33 -15.48 5.21 -5.06
CA PHE A 33 -15.46 3.76 -5.12
C PHE A 33 -14.79 3.30 -6.42
N MET A 34 -14.14 2.15 -6.34
CA MET A 34 -13.44 1.54 -7.47
C MET A 34 -13.80 0.07 -7.57
N ILE A 35 -13.90 -0.42 -8.81
CA ILE A 35 -13.99 -1.85 -9.09
C ILE A 35 -12.55 -2.34 -9.28
N LEU A 36 -12.05 -3.19 -8.37
CA LEU A 36 -10.79 -3.88 -8.58
C LEU A 36 -11.01 -5.00 -9.59
N LYS A 37 -10.40 -4.86 -10.77
CA LYS A 37 -10.48 -5.87 -11.83
C LYS A 37 -9.62 -7.09 -11.45
N PRO A 38 -9.82 -8.25 -12.10
CA PRO A 38 -9.12 -9.49 -11.71
C PRO A 38 -7.58 -9.34 -11.60
N TYR A 39 -6.95 -8.56 -12.47
CA TYR A 39 -5.50 -8.36 -12.43
C TYR A 39 -5.06 -7.51 -11.23
N GLY A 40 -5.79 -6.43 -10.91
CA GLY A 40 -5.52 -5.60 -9.74
C GLY A 40 -5.83 -6.30 -8.42
N TYR A 41 -6.92 -7.07 -8.38
CA TYR A 41 -7.23 -7.88 -7.20
C TYR A 41 -6.22 -9.01 -6.99
N SER A 42 -5.73 -9.64 -8.06
CA SER A 42 -4.67 -10.65 -7.96
C SER A 42 -3.36 -10.06 -7.42
N LEU A 43 -3.03 -8.82 -7.78
CA LEU A 43 -1.88 -8.10 -7.20
C LEU A 43 -2.10 -7.86 -5.70
N TRP A 44 -3.29 -7.39 -5.29
CA TRP A 44 -3.63 -7.21 -3.88
C TRP A 44 -3.59 -8.53 -3.10
N ASP A 45 -4.18 -9.59 -3.62
CA ASP A 45 -4.23 -10.91 -2.99
C ASP A 45 -2.83 -11.50 -2.80
N ARG A 46 -1.92 -11.23 -3.75
CA ARG A 46 -0.51 -11.60 -3.62
C ARG A 46 0.20 -10.80 -2.53
N MET A 47 0.00 -9.48 -2.47
CA MET A 47 0.53 -8.64 -1.39
C MET A 47 0.02 -9.11 -0.03
N LYS A 48 -1.29 -9.35 0.07
CA LYS A 48 -1.96 -9.91 1.24
C LYS A 48 -1.31 -11.21 1.67
N THR A 49 -1.18 -12.18 0.77
CA THR A 49 -0.63 -13.51 1.09
C THR A 49 0.79 -13.43 1.66
N ILE A 50 1.63 -12.53 1.11
CA ILE A 50 3.01 -12.35 1.59
C ILE A 50 3.01 -11.70 2.99
N LEU A 51 2.26 -10.62 3.17
CA LEU A 51 2.17 -9.93 4.47
C LEU A 51 1.56 -10.83 5.54
N ASP A 52 0.47 -11.53 5.23
CA ASP A 52 -0.21 -12.46 6.13
C ASP A 52 0.75 -13.56 6.61
N LYS A 53 1.59 -14.09 5.71
CA LYS A 53 2.66 -15.03 6.08
C LYS A 53 3.66 -14.40 7.05
N MET A 54 4.11 -13.16 6.80
CA MET A 54 5.06 -12.47 7.69
C MET A 54 4.47 -12.26 9.09
N LEU A 55 3.20 -11.88 9.18
CA LEU A 55 2.50 -11.66 10.45
C LEU A 55 2.30 -12.97 11.22
N LYS A 56 1.91 -14.04 10.53
CA LYS A 56 1.77 -15.37 11.16
C LYS A 56 3.08 -15.91 11.71
N LEU A 57 4.21 -15.63 11.04
CA LEU A 57 5.54 -16.01 11.54
C LEU A 57 5.91 -15.31 12.85
N THR A 58 5.24 -14.21 13.21
CA THR A 58 5.46 -13.49 14.48
C THR A 58 4.36 -13.74 15.51
N GLY A 59 3.52 -14.77 15.30
CA GLY A 59 2.49 -15.20 16.26
C GLY A 59 1.13 -14.54 16.07
N HIS A 60 0.96 -13.68 15.07
CA HIS A 60 -0.32 -13.03 14.82
C HIS A 60 -1.37 -14.00 14.30
N GLN A 61 -2.62 -13.78 14.74
CA GLN A 61 -3.77 -14.58 14.34
C GLN A 61 -4.80 -13.70 13.65
N ASN A 62 -5.38 -14.23 12.56
CA ASN A 62 -6.44 -13.52 11.86
C ASN A 62 -7.76 -13.66 12.61
N VAL A 63 -8.47 -12.54 12.73
CA VAL A 63 -9.81 -12.42 13.31
C VAL A 63 -10.67 -11.56 12.38
N TYR A 64 -11.99 -11.68 12.52
CA TYR A 64 -12.93 -10.83 11.78
C TYR A 64 -13.98 -10.25 12.73
N PHE A 65 -13.97 -8.93 12.82
CA PHE A 65 -14.98 -8.11 13.46
C PHE A 65 -15.98 -7.60 12.40
N PRO A 66 -17.27 -7.43 12.77
CA PRO A 66 -18.29 -6.91 11.87
C PRO A 66 -17.99 -5.52 11.28
N LEU A 67 -18.62 -5.25 10.14
CA LEU A 67 -18.53 -3.97 9.41
C LEU A 67 -19.19 -2.81 10.16
N LEU A 68 -20.30 -3.08 10.86
CA LEU A 68 -21.17 -2.08 11.45
C LEU A 68 -20.86 -1.87 12.93
N ILE A 69 -20.75 -0.61 13.34
CA ILE A 69 -20.45 -0.18 14.70
C ILE A 69 -21.63 0.65 15.22
N PRO A 70 -22.25 0.29 16.35
CA PRO A 70 -23.27 1.15 16.96
C PRO A 70 -22.74 2.56 17.22
N LYS A 71 -23.51 3.61 16.89
CA LYS A 71 -23.09 5.00 17.06
C LYS A 71 -22.68 5.33 18.50
N SER A 72 -23.41 4.81 19.48
CA SER A 72 -23.09 4.96 20.92
C SER A 72 -21.72 4.40 21.26
N LEU A 73 -21.35 3.27 20.63
CA LEU A 73 -20.05 2.64 20.82
C LEU A 73 -18.93 3.42 20.14
N PHE A 74 -19.17 3.87 18.90
CA PHE A 74 -18.22 4.69 18.15
C PHE A 74 -17.89 6.02 18.86
N SER A 75 -18.85 6.56 19.62
CA SER A 75 -18.75 7.84 20.33
C SER A 75 -18.02 7.76 21.69
N LYS A 76 -17.56 6.57 22.12
CA LYS A 76 -16.92 6.41 23.44
C LYS A 76 -15.54 7.05 23.56
N GLU A 77 -14.75 7.04 22.50
CA GLU A 77 -13.41 7.64 22.50
C GLU A 77 -13.46 8.99 21.77
N LYS A 78 -13.42 10.08 22.56
CA LYS A 78 -13.71 11.44 22.07
C LYS A 78 -12.70 11.94 21.03
N GLU A 79 -11.42 11.61 21.16
CA GLU A 79 -10.40 12.09 20.20
C GLU A 79 -10.56 11.43 18.83
N HIS A 80 -10.81 10.12 18.83
CA HIS A 80 -11.10 9.30 17.66
C HIS A 80 -12.39 9.74 16.98
N THR A 81 -13.48 9.94 17.76
CA THR A 81 -14.75 10.43 17.21
C THR A 81 -14.56 11.77 16.51
N LYS A 82 -13.82 12.72 17.11
CA LYS A 82 -13.63 14.07 16.57
C LYS A 82 -13.01 14.10 15.17
N ILE A 83 -12.15 13.13 14.85
CA ILE A 83 -11.40 13.11 13.59
C ILE A 83 -12.12 12.28 12.51
N PHE A 84 -12.80 11.21 12.90
CA PHE A 84 -13.49 10.35 11.93
C PHE A 84 -14.95 10.75 11.68
N SER A 85 -15.60 11.50 12.58
CA SER A 85 -17.03 11.81 12.47
C SER A 85 -17.43 12.49 11.17
N GLU A 86 -16.59 13.38 10.63
CA GLU A 86 -16.87 14.10 9.38
C GLU A 86 -16.80 13.20 8.13
N GLY A 87 -16.18 12.02 8.26
CA GLY A 87 -15.97 11.05 7.18
C GLY A 87 -16.73 9.73 7.35
N CYS A 88 -17.68 9.62 8.26
CA CYS A 88 -18.40 8.37 8.49
C CYS A 88 -19.63 8.22 7.58
N ALA A 89 -19.84 7.03 7.01
CA ALA A 89 -21.13 6.64 6.45
C ALA A 89 -22.00 6.00 7.53
N VAL A 90 -23.30 6.33 7.53
CA VAL A 90 -24.25 5.94 8.57
C VAL A 90 -25.47 5.25 7.96
N ILE A 91 -25.83 4.10 8.51
CA ILE A 91 -27.04 3.36 8.19
C ILE A 91 -28.12 3.75 9.18
N THR A 92 -29.24 4.24 8.66
CA THR A 92 -30.39 4.72 9.44
C THR A 92 -31.65 3.87 9.24
N HIS A 93 -31.73 3.12 8.14
CA HIS A 93 -32.88 2.28 7.77
C HIS A 93 -32.40 0.92 7.25
N SER A 94 -33.25 -0.10 7.34
CA SER A 94 -32.89 -1.50 7.04
C SER A 94 -33.49 -2.06 5.76
N ARG A 95 -34.53 -1.43 5.21
CA ARG A 95 -35.30 -1.97 4.08
C ARG A 95 -35.67 -0.90 3.04
N LEU A 96 -35.81 -1.36 1.80
CA LEU A 96 -36.48 -0.63 0.71
C LEU A 96 -37.87 -1.23 0.46
N ILE A 97 -38.84 -0.38 0.13
CA ILE A 97 -40.17 -0.79 -0.32
C ILE A 97 -40.44 -0.22 -1.71
N LYS A 98 -41.33 -0.88 -2.46
CA LYS A 98 -41.84 -0.36 -3.72
C LYS A 98 -42.85 0.75 -3.43
N LYS A 99 -42.58 1.96 -3.91
CA LYS A 99 -43.57 3.04 -3.90
C LYS A 99 -44.65 2.76 -4.95
N ASN A 100 -44.22 2.38 -6.15
CA ASN A 100 -45.03 1.97 -7.31
C ASN A 100 -44.37 0.75 -8.01
N GLN A 101 -44.85 0.33 -9.20
CA GLN A 101 -44.29 -0.82 -9.93
C GLN A 101 -42.79 -0.72 -10.28
N GLU A 102 -42.23 0.50 -10.37
CA GLU A 102 -40.86 0.73 -10.85
C GLU A 102 -39.92 1.42 -9.84
N GLU A 103 -40.44 2.11 -8.81
CA GLU A 103 -39.64 2.94 -7.90
C GLU A 103 -39.46 2.28 -6.52
N LEU A 104 -38.21 2.15 -6.07
CA LEU A 104 -37.86 1.75 -4.71
C LEU A 104 -37.58 2.98 -3.84
N ILE A 105 -38.21 3.05 -2.68
CA ILE A 105 -37.94 4.06 -1.65
C ILE A 105 -37.45 3.41 -0.36
N VAL A 106 -36.75 4.19 0.46
CA VAL A 106 -36.45 3.77 1.83
C VAL A 106 -37.76 3.64 2.60
N ASP A 107 -37.94 2.51 3.27
CA ASP A 107 -39.11 2.27 4.09
C ASP A 107 -39.00 3.07 5.40
N PRO A 108 -39.87 4.07 5.63
CA PRO A 108 -39.83 4.90 6.84
C PRO A 108 -40.02 4.08 8.12
N ASP A 109 -40.77 2.97 8.07
CA ASP A 109 -41.04 2.08 9.21
C ASP A 109 -39.85 1.16 9.51
N SER A 110 -38.85 1.12 8.62
CA SER A 110 -37.63 0.32 8.80
C SER A 110 -36.49 1.07 9.49
N LYS A 111 -36.77 2.25 10.05
CA LYS A 111 -35.82 3.08 10.79
C LYS A 111 -35.24 2.31 11.98
N LEU A 112 -33.92 2.32 12.10
CA LEU A 112 -33.22 1.63 13.18
C LEU A 112 -33.41 2.34 14.52
N GLN A 113 -33.50 1.56 15.61
CA GLN A 113 -33.51 2.10 16.98
C GLN A 113 -32.23 2.87 17.30
N GLU A 114 -31.09 2.40 16.78
CA GLU A 114 -29.80 3.06 16.87
C GLU A 114 -29.14 3.11 15.48
N GLU A 115 -28.57 4.26 15.14
CA GLU A 115 -27.79 4.43 13.92
C GLU A 115 -26.52 3.56 13.95
N LEU A 116 -26.21 2.93 12.82
CA LEU A 116 -25.01 2.10 12.68
C LEU A 116 -24.01 2.78 11.77
N VAL A 117 -22.78 2.93 12.25
CA VAL A 117 -21.65 3.50 11.51
C VAL A 117 -20.93 2.39 10.74
N ILE A 118 -20.71 2.58 9.44
CA ILE A 118 -19.80 1.71 8.68
C ILE A 118 -18.38 2.03 9.13
N ARG A 119 -17.63 1.03 9.58
CA ARG A 119 -16.32 1.24 10.21
C ARG A 119 -15.37 2.09 9.34
N PRO A 120 -14.90 3.26 9.81
CA PRO A 120 -13.73 3.93 9.24
C PRO A 120 -12.43 3.27 9.73
N THR A 121 -12.54 2.53 10.84
CA THR A 121 -11.54 1.70 11.51
C THR A 121 -12.23 0.91 12.65
N SER A 122 -11.63 -0.18 13.14
CA SER A 122 -12.32 -1.14 14.02
C SER A 122 -12.05 -0.98 15.53
N GLU A 123 -11.33 0.05 15.98
CA GLU A 123 -10.90 0.20 17.38
C GLU A 123 -12.08 0.05 18.36
N SER A 124 -13.18 0.79 18.16
CA SER A 124 -14.28 0.80 19.14
C SER A 124 -14.93 -0.57 19.35
N ILE A 125 -15.09 -1.38 18.31
CA ILE A 125 -15.67 -2.72 18.41
C ILE A 125 -14.67 -3.73 18.99
N ILE A 126 -13.39 -3.57 18.66
CA ILE A 126 -12.30 -4.42 19.17
C ILE A 126 -12.11 -4.19 20.66
N TRP A 127 -11.97 -2.94 21.12
CA TRP A 127 -11.71 -2.63 22.53
C TRP A 127 -12.90 -2.98 23.43
N LYS A 128 -14.15 -2.82 22.95
CA LYS A 128 -15.33 -3.37 23.65
C LYS A 128 -15.25 -4.88 23.82
N THR A 129 -14.70 -5.58 22.82
CA THR A 129 -14.59 -7.03 22.85
C THR A 129 -13.44 -7.48 23.75
N TYR A 130 -12.30 -6.81 23.70
CA TYR A 130 -11.15 -7.07 24.57
C TYR A 130 -11.49 -6.94 26.05
N LYS A 131 -12.37 -6.01 26.43
CA LYS A 131 -12.91 -5.95 27.81
C LYS A 131 -13.45 -7.29 28.31
N ARG A 132 -14.06 -8.08 27.43
CA ARG A 132 -14.65 -9.38 27.78
C ARG A 132 -13.62 -10.50 27.72
N TRP A 133 -12.70 -10.44 26.76
CA TRP A 133 -11.75 -11.52 26.49
C TRP A 133 -10.51 -11.49 27.38
N ILE A 134 -10.12 -10.31 27.86
CA ILE A 134 -8.96 -10.14 28.73
C ILE A 134 -9.46 -10.09 30.16
N GLN A 135 -9.02 -11.04 30.99
CA GLN A 135 -9.31 -11.08 32.43
C GLN A 135 -8.04 -11.17 33.26
N SER A 136 -7.04 -11.91 32.79
CA SER A 136 -5.78 -12.15 33.50
C SER A 136 -4.56 -12.02 32.60
N TYR A 137 -3.37 -12.01 33.19
CA TYR A 137 -2.11 -11.99 32.46
C TYR A 137 -1.96 -13.18 31.48
N ARG A 138 -2.70 -14.28 31.67
CA ARG A 138 -2.67 -15.47 30.81
C ARG A 138 -3.35 -15.26 29.46
N ASP A 139 -4.20 -14.23 29.36
CA ASP A 139 -4.89 -13.88 28.12
C ASP A 139 -4.02 -12.99 27.22
N LEU A 140 -2.83 -12.60 27.68
CA LEU A 140 -1.91 -11.68 27.02
C LEU A 140 -0.61 -12.43 26.60
N PRO A 141 0.03 -12.00 25.49
CA PRO A 141 -0.40 -10.94 24.59
C PRO A 141 -1.51 -11.39 23.63
N ILE A 142 -2.42 -10.48 23.32
CA ILE A 142 -3.31 -10.64 22.16
C ILE A 142 -2.61 -10.06 20.94
N LEU A 143 -2.45 -10.86 19.89
CA LEU A 143 -1.80 -10.49 18.63
C LEU A 143 -2.75 -10.69 17.45
N PHE A 144 -3.76 -9.82 17.31
CA PHE A 144 -4.77 -10.00 16.27
C PHE A 144 -4.55 -9.14 15.03
N ASN A 145 -4.93 -9.71 13.90
CA ASN A 145 -4.92 -9.10 12.59
C ASN A 145 -6.27 -9.29 11.89
N GLN A 146 -6.72 -8.29 11.13
CA GLN A 146 -7.91 -8.36 10.30
C GLN A 146 -7.60 -7.89 8.89
N TRP A 147 -8.01 -8.69 7.91
CA TRP A 147 -8.12 -8.27 6.51
C TRP A 147 -9.58 -7.93 6.22
N GLY A 148 -9.82 -6.77 5.63
CA GLY A 148 -11.17 -6.33 5.31
C GLY A 148 -11.22 -5.05 4.50
N ASN A 149 -12.38 -4.42 4.48
CA ASN A 149 -12.59 -3.08 3.97
C ASN A 149 -12.85 -2.09 5.13
N ALA A 150 -12.55 -0.84 4.87
CA ALA A 150 -12.98 0.30 5.66
C ALA A 150 -13.55 1.38 4.74
N LEU A 151 -14.42 2.22 5.31
CA LEU A 151 -15.09 3.30 4.57
C LEU A 151 -14.83 4.63 5.25
N ARG A 152 -14.27 5.59 4.50
CA ARG A 152 -14.06 6.98 4.90
C ARG A 152 -14.57 7.87 3.78
N TRP A 153 -15.52 8.76 4.05
CA TRP A 153 -16.18 9.58 3.04
C TRP A 153 -15.26 10.67 2.49
N GLU A 154 -14.46 10.30 1.48
CA GLU A 154 -13.40 11.13 0.94
C GLU A 154 -13.88 12.08 -0.15
N MET A 155 -13.64 13.38 0.01
CA MET A 155 -14.04 14.39 -0.98
C MET A 155 -13.13 14.40 -2.22
N ARG A 156 -11.83 14.11 -2.07
CA ARG A 156 -10.88 14.11 -3.18
C ARG A 156 -10.28 12.74 -3.34
N THR A 157 -10.77 12.00 -4.33
CA THR A 157 -10.45 10.58 -4.48
C THR A 157 -9.52 10.34 -5.66
N ARG A 158 -8.63 9.38 -5.51
CA ARG A 158 -7.71 8.90 -6.55
C ARG A 158 -7.55 7.41 -6.38
N LEU A 159 -7.73 6.66 -7.48
CA LEU A 159 -7.71 5.19 -7.48
C LEU A 159 -6.51 4.65 -6.69
N PHE A 160 -6.75 3.69 -5.81
CA PHE A 160 -5.82 3.13 -4.82
C PHE A 160 -5.28 4.09 -3.74
N LEU A 161 -4.92 5.34 -4.08
CA LEU A 161 -4.24 6.25 -3.16
C LEU A 161 -5.14 6.83 -2.08
N ARG A 162 -6.38 7.16 -2.45
CA ARG A 162 -7.38 7.74 -1.57
C ARG A 162 -8.76 7.46 -2.15
N THR A 163 -9.45 6.47 -1.61
CA THR A 163 -10.78 6.05 -2.04
C THR A 163 -11.73 6.06 -0.86
N THR A 164 -13.02 6.19 -1.12
CA THR A 164 -14.05 6.19 -0.08
C THR A 164 -14.13 4.83 0.59
N GLU A 165 -14.14 3.76 -0.20
CA GLU A 165 -13.92 2.40 0.28
C GLU A 165 -12.54 1.93 -0.15
N PHE A 166 -11.83 1.25 0.75
CA PHE A 166 -10.56 0.63 0.44
C PHE A 166 -10.40 -0.70 1.18
N LEU A 167 -9.69 -1.64 0.53
CA LEU A 167 -9.24 -2.85 1.20
C LEU A 167 -7.99 -2.54 1.99
N TRP A 168 -7.90 -3.13 3.18
CA TRP A 168 -6.78 -2.96 4.05
C TRP A 168 -6.56 -4.12 5.00
N GLN A 169 -5.43 -4.03 5.67
CA GLN A 169 -5.07 -4.82 6.81
C GLN A 169 -4.98 -3.88 8.01
N GLU A 170 -5.62 -4.26 9.11
CA GLU A 170 -5.52 -3.59 10.40
C GLU A 170 -5.19 -4.63 11.48
N GLY A 171 -4.19 -4.34 12.29
CA GLY A 171 -3.77 -5.20 13.40
C GLY A 171 -3.94 -4.46 14.71
N HIS A 172 -4.38 -5.19 15.74
CA HIS A 172 -4.70 -4.65 17.05
C HIS A 172 -4.17 -5.62 18.09
N THR A 173 -3.38 -5.11 19.03
CA THR A 173 -2.69 -5.95 20.02
C THR A 173 -2.85 -5.38 21.41
N ALA A 174 -2.92 -6.26 22.41
CA ALA A 174 -2.92 -5.91 23.82
C ALA A 174 -1.80 -6.66 24.55
N HIS A 175 -1.07 -5.96 25.41
CA HIS A 175 0.14 -6.42 26.07
C HIS A 175 0.10 -6.14 27.56
N SER A 176 0.86 -6.91 28.32
CA SER A 176 0.95 -6.76 29.78
C SER A 176 1.83 -5.58 30.18
N THR A 177 2.84 -5.25 29.37
CA THR A 177 3.79 -4.17 29.66
C THR A 177 3.93 -3.16 28.51
N GLU A 178 4.36 -1.94 28.85
CA GLU A 178 4.71 -0.91 27.87
C GLU A 178 5.81 -1.39 26.91
N LYS A 179 6.82 -2.07 27.47
CA LYS A 179 7.97 -2.57 26.72
C LYS A 179 7.54 -3.52 25.60
N GLU A 180 6.69 -4.49 25.90
CA GLU A 180 6.13 -5.42 24.92
C GLU A 180 5.37 -4.69 23.80
N ALA A 181 4.55 -3.69 24.15
CA ALA A 181 3.80 -2.92 23.18
C ALA A 181 4.71 -2.07 22.27
N ILE A 182 5.79 -1.48 22.80
CA ILE A 182 6.77 -0.75 21.98
C ILE A 182 7.53 -1.70 21.07
N GLU A 183 7.97 -2.86 21.58
CA GLU A 183 8.64 -3.89 20.79
C GLU A 183 7.74 -4.38 19.64
N GLU A 184 6.45 -4.59 19.90
CA GLU A 184 5.48 -4.95 18.87
C GLU A 184 5.32 -3.85 17.82
N THR A 185 5.20 -2.60 18.25
CA THR A 185 5.10 -1.43 17.33
C THR A 185 6.30 -1.37 16.38
N ILE A 186 7.52 -1.57 16.90
CA ILE A 186 8.76 -1.56 16.10
C ILE A 186 8.84 -2.81 15.20
N LYS A 187 8.43 -3.98 15.69
CA LYS A 187 8.39 -5.23 14.93
C LYS A 187 7.52 -5.08 13.68
N ILE A 188 6.32 -4.52 13.82
CA ILE A 188 5.43 -4.27 12.68
C ILE A 188 6.02 -3.25 11.71
N LEU A 189 6.60 -2.15 12.21
CA LEU A 189 7.27 -1.17 11.36
C LEU A 189 8.35 -1.83 10.49
N ASN A 190 9.12 -2.75 11.06
CA ASN A 190 10.14 -3.52 10.35
C ASN A 190 9.55 -4.53 9.34
N ILE A 191 8.42 -5.17 9.65
CA ILE A 191 7.69 -6.03 8.70
C ILE A 191 7.26 -5.21 7.48
N TYR A 192 6.65 -4.05 7.69
CA TYR A 192 6.22 -3.17 6.59
C TYR A 192 7.38 -2.61 5.78
N THR A 193 8.49 -2.30 6.45
CA THR A 193 9.74 -1.89 5.79
C THR A 193 10.28 -3.01 4.91
N ASN A 194 10.42 -4.22 5.47
CA ASN A 194 10.87 -5.40 4.75
C ASN A 194 9.98 -5.71 3.54
N PHE A 195 8.67 -5.63 3.71
CA PHE A 195 7.72 -5.84 2.63
C PHE A 195 7.91 -4.81 1.50
N SER A 196 7.95 -3.53 1.87
CA SER A 196 8.12 -2.43 0.90
C SER A 196 9.42 -2.55 0.11
N GLU A 197 10.54 -2.82 0.79
CA GLU A 197 11.84 -2.87 0.12
C GLU A 197 12.08 -4.20 -0.60
N LYS A 198 11.85 -5.34 0.06
CA LYS A 198 12.26 -6.66 -0.46
C LYS A 198 11.26 -7.25 -1.44
N PHE A 199 9.98 -6.85 -1.40
CA PHE A 199 8.93 -7.38 -2.25
C PHE A 199 8.41 -6.33 -3.22
N MET A 200 8.05 -5.13 -2.73
CA MET A 200 7.61 -4.05 -3.61
C MET A 200 8.76 -3.30 -4.30
N ALA A 201 10.01 -3.55 -3.92
CA ALA A 201 11.18 -2.85 -4.46
C ALA A 201 11.11 -1.32 -4.28
N ILE A 202 10.44 -0.82 -3.23
CA ILE A 202 10.32 0.60 -2.93
C ILE A 202 11.19 0.93 -1.72
N PRO A 203 12.20 1.82 -1.83
CA PRO A 203 12.93 2.30 -0.67
C PRO A 203 12.03 3.17 0.19
N VAL A 204 12.06 2.94 1.50
CA VAL A 204 11.25 3.69 2.46
C VAL A 204 12.11 4.21 3.60
N LEU A 205 11.69 5.31 4.19
CA LEU A 205 12.31 5.88 5.37
C LEU A 205 11.42 5.66 6.59
N GLN A 206 11.99 5.09 7.64
CA GLN A 206 11.32 4.91 8.93
C GLN A 206 11.39 6.19 9.77
N GLY A 207 10.26 6.58 10.35
CA GLY A 207 10.19 7.76 11.20
C GLY A 207 9.02 7.73 12.18
N ILE A 208 8.97 8.75 13.03
CA ILE A 208 7.88 9.02 13.97
C ILE A 208 7.13 10.25 13.48
N LYS A 209 5.80 10.20 13.44
CA LYS A 209 4.99 11.38 13.11
C LYS A 209 5.19 12.48 14.15
N PRO A 210 5.21 13.76 13.73
CA PRO A 210 5.16 14.86 14.69
C PRO A 210 3.87 14.75 15.51
N TYR A 211 3.90 15.21 16.76
CA TYR A 211 2.78 15.06 17.71
C TYR A 211 1.44 15.62 17.19
N MET A 212 1.47 16.57 16.26
CA MET A 212 0.31 17.17 15.62
C MET A 212 -0.33 16.29 14.53
N ASP A 213 0.43 15.35 13.96
CA ASP A 213 0.01 14.46 12.86
C ASP A 213 0.03 12.97 13.28
N LYS A 214 0.19 12.68 14.57
CA LYS A 214 0.06 11.31 15.09
C LYS A 214 -1.39 10.86 15.00
N PHE A 215 -1.61 9.55 14.96
CA PHE A 215 -2.95 8.97 15.02
C PHE A 215 -3.67 9.37 16.31
N SER A 216 -4.95 9.73 16.22
CA SER A 216 -5.80 10.10 17.36
C SER A 216 -5.85 8.97 18.38
N GLY A 217 -5.66 9.29 19.66
CA GLY A 217 -5.56 8.28 20.70
C GLY A 217 -4.22 7.51 20.74
N SER A 218 -3.25 7.80 19.86
CA SER A 218 -1.90 7.22 19.98
C SER A 218 -0.97 8.07 20.85
N GLU A 219 -0.04 7.43 21.56
CA GLU A 219 1.07 8.13 22.21
C GLU A 219 2.15 8.47 21.18
N LYS A 220 2.53 7.49 20.35
CA LYS A 220 3.47 7.64 19.25
C LYS A 220 2.96 6.92 18.01
N THR A 221 3.13 7.56 16.85
CA THR A 221 2.87 6.93 15.55
C THR A 221 4.16 6.81 14.78
N TYR A 222 4.55 5.57 14.52
CA TYR A 222 5.64 5.22 13.61
C TYR A 222 5.10 5.07 12.20
N CYS A 223 5.90 5.44 11.20
CA CYS A 223 5.52 5.33 9.80
C CYS A 223 6.72 4.98 8.92
N ILE A 224 6.39 4.46 7.74
CA ILE A 224 7.31 4.37 6.61
C ILE A 224 6.87 5.33 5.52
N GLU A 225 7.78 6.20 5.09
CA GLU A 225 7.54 7.19 4.03
C GLU A 225 8.34 6.80 2.77
N ALA A 226 7.67 6.74 1.62
CA ALA A 226 8.29 6.56 0.31
C ALA A 226 8.26 7.86 -0.50
N LEU A 227 9.21 8.03 -1.39
CA LEU A 227 9.22 9.14 -2.34
C LEU A 227 8.82 8.66 -3.74
N MET A 228 7.79 9.27 -4.30
CA MET A 228 7.25 8.94 -5.62
C MET A 228 8.06 9.57 -6.75
N GLN A 229 7.82 9.16 -8.00
CA GLN A 229 8.56 9.68 -9.17
C GLN A 229 8.40 11.18 -9.41
N ASP A 230 7.29 11.78 -8.96
CA ASP A 230 7.00 13.22 -9.05
C ASP A 230 7.53 14.03 -7.86
N GLY A 231 8.38 13.44 -7.01
CA GLY A 231 8.99 14.12 -5.87
C GLY A 231 8.05 14.33 -4.68
N LYS A 232 6.85 13.75 -4.67
CA LYS A 232 5.94 13.78 -3.51
C LYS A 232 6.12 12.57 -2.62
N ALA A 233 5.93 12.77 -1.32
CA ALA A 233 5.94 11.72 -0.32
C ALA A 233 4.61 10.94 -0.29
N LEU A 234 4.70 9.66 0.01
CA LEU A 234 3.57 8.78 0.27
C LEU A 234 3.86 7.95 1.51
N GLN A 235 2.95 8.01 2.48
CA GLN A 235 2.99 7.12 3.65
C GLN A 235 2.58 5.72 3.20
N MET A 236 3.50 4.75 3.34
CA MET A 236 3.31 3.38 2.89
C MET A 236 2.69 2.47 3.96
N GLY A 237 2.78 2.85 5.25
CA GLY A 237 2.22 2.11 6.36
C GLY A 237 2.49 2.81 7.69
N THR A 238 1.68 2.50 8.69
CA THR A 238 1.82 3.03 10.05
C THR A 238 1.73 1.95 11.11
N SER A 239 2.46 2.17 12.19
CA SER A 239 2.36 1.38 13.41
C SER A 239 2.31 2.32 14.61
N HIS A 240 1.28 2.16 15.44
CA HIS A 240 0.88 3.09 16.47
C HIS A 240 1.09 2.44 17.83
N PHE A 241 1.94 3.06 18.65
CA PHE A 241 1.95 2.80 20.07
C PHE A 241 0.82 3.61 20.70
N LEU A 242 -0.25 2.91 21.09
CA LEU A 242 -1.47 3.52 21.60
C LEU A 242 -1.39 3.81 23.11
N GLY A 243 -0.40 3.24 23.80
CA GLY A 243 -0.30 3.34 25.25
C GLY A 243 -1.47 2.66 25.93
N GLN A 244 -2.06 3.35 26.90
CA GLN A 244 -3.26 2.90 27.64
C GLN A 244 -4.51 3.72 27.31
N ASN A 245 -4.51 4.54 26.26
CA ASN A 245 -5.63 5.46 25.97
C ASN A 245 -6.93 4.70 25.70
N PHE A 246 -6.88 3.71 24.80
CA PHE A 246 -8.05 2.89 24.48
C PHE A 246 -8.43 1.94 25.61
N SER A 247 -7.46 1.34 26.31
CA SER A 247 -7.75 0.46 27.44
C SER A 247 -8.43 1.23 28.58
N LYS A 248 -8.05 2.47 28.87
CA LYS A 248 -8.75 3.34 29.82
C LYS A 248 -10.14 3.74 29.32
N ALA A 249 -10.26 4.18 28.05
CA ALA A 249 -11.55 4.60 27.49
C ALA A 249 -12.60 3.48 27.45
N PHE A 250 -12.18 2.23 27.25
CA PHE A 250 -13.06 1.07 27.21
C PHE A 250 -13.06 0.23 28.49
N ASP A 251 -12.31 0.65 29.51
CA ASP A 251 -12.14 -0.06 30.78
C ASP A 251 -11.70 -1.53 30.61
N VAL A 252 -10.63 -1.71 29.85
CA VAL A 252 -9.99 -3.01 29.57
C VAL A 252 -8.82 -3.19 30.53
N THR A 253 -9.02 -4.08 31.50
CA THR A 253 -8.06 -4.35 32.57
C THR A 253 -7.78 -5.84 32.65
N PHE A 254 -6.69 -6.21 33.30
CA PHE A 254 -6.32 -7.59 33.58
C PHE A 254 -5.73 -7.71 34.99
N THR A 255 -5.84 -8.90 35.57
CA THR A 255 -5.12 -9.24 36.81
C THR A 255 -3.70 -9.68 36.48
N ASN A 256 -2.70 -8.96 37.00
CA ASN A 256 -1.27 -9.25 36.82
C ASN A 256 -0.82 -10.47 37.67
N PHE A 257 0.46 -10.85 37.57
CA PHE A 257 1.02 -11.98 38.34
C PHE A 257 0.96 -11.79 39.87
N ASN A 258 0.92 -10.55 40.35
CA ASN A 258 0.82 -10.19 41.76
C ASN A 258 -0.63 -10.14 42.27
N GLY A 259 -1.61 -10.38 41.40
CA GLY A 259 -3.04 -10.26 41.75
C GLY A 259 -3.59 -8.83 41.65
N GLU A 260 -2.82 -7.88 41.14
CA GLU A 260 -3.22 -6.47 41.01
C GLU A 260 -3.91 -6.23 39.67
N LYS A 261 -4.85 -5.30 39.64
CA LYS A 261 -5.62 -4.96 38.44
C LYS A 261 -4.95 -3.81 37.69
N GLU A 262 -4.56 -4.05 36.44
CA GLU A 262 -3.87 -3.08 35.58
C GLU A 262 -4.57 -2.88 34.24
N TYR A 263 -4.34 -1.73 33.59
CA TYR A 263 -4.77 -1.47 32.22
C TYR A 263 -3.78 -2.06 31.22
N VAL A 264 -4.30 -2.72 30.18
CA VAL A 264 -3.45 -3.27 29.12
C VAL A 264 -2.77 -2.18 28.29
N TRP A 265 -1.58 -2.48 27.80
CA TRP A 265 -0.83 -1.66 26.85
C TRP A 265 -1.19 -2.05 25.42
N SER A 266 -1.29 -1.08 24.52
CA SER A 266 -1.95 -1.32 23.24
C SER A 266 -1.17 -0.82 22.03
N THR A 267 -1.36 -1.52 20.91
CA THR A 267 -0.86 -1.09 19.60
C THR A 267 -1.94 -1.28 18.53
N SER A 268 -1.88 -0.45 17.48
CA SER A 268 -2.66 -0.61 16.25
C SER A 268 -1.75 -0.34 15.05
N TRP A 269 -1.97 -0.98 13.92
CA TRP A 269 -1.12 -0.83 12.74
C TRP A 269 -1.86 -1.21 11.48
N GLY A 270 -1.49 -0.63 10.33
CA GLY A 270 -2.19 -0.90 9.10
C GLY A 270 -1.51 -0.48 7.81
N VAL A 271 -1.90 -1.18 6.75
CA VAL A 271 -1.59 -0.88 5.35
C VAL A 271 -2.82 -1.13 4.48
N SER A 272 -2.98 -0.37 3.41
CA SER A 272 -4.12 -0.50 2.50
C SER A 272 -3.69 -0.72 1.05
N THR A 273 -4.67 -0.83 0.17
CA THR A 273 -4.46 -0.82 -1.28
C THR A 273 -3.75 0.44 -1.80
N ARG A 274 -3.55 1.46 -0.96
CA ARG A 274 -2.60 2.58 -1.20
C ARG A 274 -1.20 2.10 -1.59
N LEU A 275 -0.78 0.92 -1.10
CA LEU A 275 0.46 0.26 -1.52
C LEU A 275 0.51 0.01 -3.04
N ILE A 276 -0.60 -0.37 -3.67
CA ILE A 276 -0.66 -0.55 -5.13
C ILE A 276 -0.45 0.78 -5.84
N GLY A 277 -1.08 1.86 -5.37
CA GLY A 277 -0.85 3.20 -5.92
C GLY A 277 0.61 3.65 -5.79
N GLY A 278 1.24 3.40 -4.62
CA GLY A 278 2.66 3.66 -4.39
C GLY A 278 3.58 2.84 -5.30
N LEU A 279 3.23 1.58 -5.56
CA LEU A 279 3.94 0.72 -6.51
C LEU A 279 3.93 1.28 -7.92
N ILE A 280 2.75 1.69 -8.41
CA ILE A 280 2.59 2.25 -9.74
C ILE A 280 3.45 3.51 -9.88
N MET A 281 3.35 4.43 -8.92
CA MET A 281 4.06 5.72 -8.92
C MET A 281 5.56 5.60 -8.64
N SER A 282 6.04 4.46 -8.14
CA SER A 282 7.47 4.25 -7.91
C SER A 282 8.17 3.72 -9.16
N HIS A 283 7.51 2.83 -9.90
CA HIS A 283 8.20 1.99 -10.89
C HIS A 283 7.72 2.19 -12.32
N SER A 284 6.42 2.41 -12.53
CA SER A 284 5.83 2.42 -13.87
C SER A 284 6.38 3.56 -14.73
N ASP A 285 6.19 3.46 -16.04
CA ASP A 285 6.67 4.45 -17.00
C ASP A 285 5.59 4.81 -18.05
N ASP A 286 5.98 5.60 -19.04
CA ASP A 286 5.08 6.09 -20.10
C ASP A 286 4.70 4.99 -21.13
N LYS A 287 5.25 3.78 -20.99
CA LYS A 287 4.89 2.58 -21.78
C LYS A 287 3.92 1.65 -21.04
N GLY A 288 3.78 1.80 -19.72
CA GLY A 288 2.84 1.01 -18.92
C GLY A 288 3.37 0.63 -17.54
N LEU A 289 2.77 -0.40 -16.93
CA LEU A 289 3.16 -0.85 -15.60
C LEU A 289 4.57 -1.44 -15.59
N ILE A 290 5.25 -1.33 -14.45
CA ILE A 290 6.44 -2.11 -14.12
C ILE A 290 6.19 -2.76 -12.76
N LEU A 291 6.08 -4.09 -12.74
CA LEU A 291 5.82 -4.85 -11.52
C LEU A 291 7.08 -5.58 -11.04
N PRO A 292 7.46 -5.47 -9.75
CA PRO A 292 8.49 -6.31 -9.18
C PRO A 292 8.12 -7.80 -9.25
N PRO A 293 9.01 -8.68 -9.75
CA PRO A 293 8.73 -10.10 -9.91
C PRO A 293 8.18 -10.84 -8.69
N LYS A 294 8.53 -10.43 -7.47
CA LYS A 294 8.07 -11.09 -6.25
C LYS A 294 6.57 -10.94 -5.98
N ILE A 295 5.97 -9.88 -6.49
CA ILE A 295 4.54 -9.56 -6.30
C ILE A 295 3.72 -9.57 -7.59
N ALA A 296 4.36 -9.59 -8.77
CA ALA A 296 3.66 -9.64 -10.05
C ALA A 296 2.70 -10.85 -10.13
N PRO A 297 1.41 -10.69 -10.47
CA PRO A 297 0.47 -11.80 -10.62
C PRO A 297 0.95 -12.84 -11.63
N ILE A 298 1.53 -12.36 -12.74
CA ILE A 298 2.18 -13.16 -13.77
C ILE A 298 3.61 -12.64 -13.90
N GLN A 299 4.59 -13.53 -13.84
CA GLN A 299 6.01 -13.19 -13.96
C GLN A 299 6.50 -13.32 -15.40
N VAL A 300 6.00 -14.35 -16.09
CA VAL A 300 6.40 -14.69 -17.46
C VAL A 300 5.16 -14.86 -18.31
N VAL A 301 5.13 -14.25 -19.49
CA VAL A 301 4.16 -14.59 -20.53
C VAL A 301 4.86 -15.23 -21.72
N ILE A 302 4.36 -16.37 -22.18
CA ILE A 302 4.84 -17.09 -23.36
C ILE A 302 3.86 -16.80 -24.50
N ILE A 303 4.38 -16.26 -25.59
CA ILE A 303 3.60 -15.87 -26.78
C ILE A 303 4.15 -16.63 -28.00
N PRO A 304 3.38 -17.57 -28.55
CA PRO A 304 3.73 -18.21 -29.81
C PRO A 304 3.56 -17.21 -30.97
N ILE A 305 4.54 -17.19 -31.87
CA ILE A 305 4.53 -16.32 -33.04
C ILE A 305 3.92 -17.08 -34.22
N CYS A 306 2.65 -16.76 -34.48
CA CYS A 306 1.87 -17.33 -35.58
C CYS A 306 1.54 -16.24 -36.59
N TYR A 307 1.54 -16.60 -37.88
CA TYR A 307 1.06 -15.73 -38.95
C TYR A 307 -0.44 -15.96 -39.18
N LYS A 308 -1.18 -14.89 -39.56
CA LYS A 308 -2.58 -14.94 -40.04
C LYS A 308 -3.66 -15.50 -39.08
N LYS A 309 -3.63 -15.18 -37.78
CA LYS A 309 -4.67 -15.61 -36.81
C LYS A 309 -4.93 -17.13 -36.81
N GLN A 310 -3.91 -17.91 -37.14
CA GLN A 310 -3.96 -19.37 -37.09
C GLN A 310 -3.45 -19.86 -35.72
N HIS A 311 -3.87 -21.07 -35.35
CA HIS A 311 -3.29 -21.74 -34.19
C HIS A 311 -1.79 -21.94 -34.38
N PRO A 312 -1.01 -21.94 -33.28
CA PRO A 312 0.42 -22.25 -33.36
C PRO A 312 0.63 -23.63 -33.99
N PRO A 313 1.61 -23.77 -34.91
CA PRO A 313 2.09 -25.07 -35.34
C PRO A 313 2.35 -25.98 -34.13
N THR A 314 2.05 -27.28 -34.26
CA THR A 314 2.17 -28.26 -33.17
C THR A 314 3.54 -28.20 -32.50
N SER A 315 4.62 -28.06 -33.27
CA SER A 315 5.98 -27.92 -32.75
C SER A 315 6.20 -26.71 -31.83
N ILE A 316 5.63 -25.54 -32.18
CA ILE A 316 5.69 -24.33 -31.34
C ILE A 316 4.86 -24.52 -30.08
N HIS A 317 3.67 -25.10 -30.21
CA HIS A 317 2.79 -25.36 -29.08
C HIS A 317 3.45 -26.30 -28.06
N GLU A 318 3.96 -27.45 -28.51
CA GLU A 318 4.60 -28.44 -27.64
C GLU A 318 5.81 -27.88 -26.90
N ILE A 319 6.67 -27.11 -27.58
CA ILE A 319 7.83 -26.46 -26.93
C ILE A 319 7.35 -25.41 -25.91
N SER A 320 6.34 -24.62 -26.25
CA SER A 320 5.76 -23.63 -25.34
C SER A 320 5.21 -24.30 -24.06
N ILE A 321 4.52 -25.43 -24.19
CA ILE A 321 3.99 -26.21 -23.07
C ILE A 321 5.12 -26.85 -22.24
N LYS A 322 6.18 -27.37 -22.89
CA LYS A 322 7.37 -27.87 -22.19
C LYS A 322 8.03 -26.78 -21.33
N ILE A 323 8.16 -25.57 -21.87
CA ILE A 323 8.73 -24.43 -21.14
C ILE A 323 7.80 -24.00 -20.00
N LEU A 324 6.49 -23.87 -20.27
CA LEU A 324 5.46 -23.54 -19.27
C LEU A 324 5.59 -24.47 -18.06
N ASN A 325 5.48 -25.78 -18.28
CA ASN A 325 5.53 -26.78 -17.22
C ASN A 325 6.86 -26.78 -16.47
N SER A 326 7.98 -26.53 -17.17
CA SER A 326 9.31 -26.48 -16.56
C SER A 326 9.47 -25.29 -15.60
N LEU A 327 8.92 -24.13 -15.97
CA LEU A 327 8.95 -22.92 -15.17
C LEU A 327 7.94 -22.98 -14.01
N GLU A 328 6.74 -23.52 -14.23
CA GLU A 328 5.74 -23.71 -13.17
C GLU A 328 6.24 -24.67 -12.08
N LYS A 329 6.95 -25.73 -12.45
CA LYS A 329 7.64 -26.63 -11.49
C LYS A 329 8.68 -25.92 -10.62
N LYS A 330 9.15 -24.74 -11.02
CA LYS A 330 10.03 -23.86 -10.22
C LYS A 330 9.26 -22.82 -9.40
N GLY A 331 7.93 -22.88 -9.37
CA GLY A 331 7.07 -21.92 -8.68
C GLY A 331 6.94 -20.57 -9.41
N ILE A 332 7.32 -20.51 -10.69
CA ILE A 332 7.18 -19.30 -11.50
C ILE A 332 5.75 -19.21 -12.01
N ARG A 333 5.17 -18.02 -11.92
CA ARG A 333 3.81 -17.75 -12.43
C ARG A 333 3.89 -17.42 -13.90
N VAL A 334 3.47 -18.36 -14.73
CA VAL A 334 3.58 -18.25 -16.18
C VAL A 334 2.20 -18.20 -16.81
N LYS A 335 2.05 -17.40 -17.86
CA LYS A 335 0.87 -17.41 -18.71
C LYS A 335 1.28 -17.81 -20.12
N TYR A 336 0.65 -18.83 -20.68
CA TYR A 336 0.72 -19.11 -22.11
C TYR A 336 -0.47 -18.43 -22.81
N ASP A 337 -0.23 -17.63 -23.85
CA ASP A 337 -1.28 -16.97 -24.63
C ASP A 337 -1.23 -17.41 -26.10
N ASP A 338 -2.01 -18.43 -26.41
CA ASP A 338 -2.23 -18.97 -27.76
C ASP A 338 -3.48 -18.43 -28.47
N LYS A 339 -4.14 -17.41 -27.90
CA LYS A 339 -5.36 -16.86 -28.50
C LYS A 339 -5.10 -16.35 -29.91
N THR A 340 -5.86 -16.86 -30.88
CA THR A 340 -5.66 -16.55 -32.30
C THR A 340 -6.30 -15.23 -32.74
N ILE A 341 -7.25 -14.72 -31.95
CA ILE A 341 -8.00 -13.48 -32.24
C ILE A 341 -7.10 -12.24 -32.28
N TRP A 342 -5.95 -12.27 -31.60
CA TRP A 342 -5.02 -11.14 -31.47
C TRP A 342 -3.69 -11.43 -32.16
N THR A 343 -3.13 -10.41 -32.82
CA THR A 343 -1.79 -10.50 -33.42
C THR A 343 -0.71 -10.53 -32.33
N PRO A 344 0.49 -11.09 -32.60
CA PRO A 344 1.60 -11.05 -31.65
C PRO A 344 1.94 -9.64 -31.18
N GLY A 345 1.98 -8.66 -32.09
CA GLY A 345 2.24 -7.26 -31.75
C GLY A 345 1.20 -6.65 -30.81
N TRP A 346 -0.08 -7.01 -30.96
CA TRP A 346 -1.12 -6.59 -30.02
C TRP A 346 -0.87 -7.19 -28.62
N LYS A 347 -0.56 -8.50 -28.56
CA LYS A 347 -0.27 -9.19 -27.30
C LYS A 347 0.96 -8.60 -26.61
N PHE A 348 2.00 -8.25 -27.38
CA PHE A 348 3.20 -7.61 -26.85
C PHE A 348 2.85 -6.32 -26.12
N HIS A 349 2.12 -5.42 -26.78
CA HIS A 349 1.68 -4.18 -26.18
C HIS A 349 0.78 -4.40 -24.95
N GLU A 350 -0.17 -5.35 -25.01
CA GLU A 350 -1.06 -5.68 -23.89
C GLU A 350 -0.28 -6.12 -22.64
N TYR A 351 0.67 -7.04 -22.80
CA TYR A 351 1.45 -7.58 -21.67
C TYR A 351 2.52 -6.62 -21.17
N GLU A 352 3.09 -5.78 -22.04
CA GLU A 352 3.97 -4.68 -21.65
C GLU A 352 3.21 -3.60 -20.87
N MET A 353 1.98 -3.25 -21.30
CA MET A 353 1.07 -2.34 -20.60
C MET A 353 0.71 -2.86 -19.20
N LYS A 354 0.47 -4.17 -19.09
CA LYS A 354 0.22 -4.89 -17.82
C LYS A 354 1.45 -5.10 -16.95
N GLY A 355 2.63 -4.73 -17.45
CA GLY A 355 3.87 -4.78 -16.68
C GLY A 355 4.35 -6.17 -16.33
N ILE A 356 4.07 -7.16 -17.18
CA ILE A 356 4.57 -8.52 -17.02
C ILE A 356 6.10 -8.49 -17.09
N PRO A 357 6.85 -8.93 -16.06
CA PRO A 357 8.31 -8.76 -16.00
C PRO A 357 9.06 -9.33 -17.20
N ILE A 358 8.66 -10.51 -17.66
CA ILE A 358 9.30 -11.23 -18.76
C ILE A 358 8.26 -11.63 -19.81
N ARG A 359 8.55 -11.37 -21.08
CA ARG A 359 7.86 -11.98 -22.22
C ARG A 359 8.82 -12.90 -22.95
N ILE A 360 8.39 -14.12 -23.23
CA ILE A 360 9.09 -15.09 -24.08
C ILE A 360 8.32 -15.21 -25.39
N SER A 361 9.00 -15.02 -26.50
CA SER A 361 8.43 -15.16 -27.84
C SER A 361 9.02 -16.38 -28.54
N ILE A 362 8.15 -17.21 -29.13
CA ILE A 362 8.55 -18.50 -29.73
C ILE A 362 7.92 -18.62 -31.13
N GLY A 363 8.75 -18.51 -32.16
CA GLY A 363 8.38 -18.73 -33.56
C GLY A 363 9.21 -19.85 -34.20
N LYS A 364 9.08 -19.98 -35.53
CA LYS A 364 9.83 -20.96 -36.31
C LYS A 364 11.34 -20.74 -36.23
N ASN A 365 11.77 -19.48 -36.27
CA ASN A 365 13.19 -19.10 -36.19
C ASN A 365 13.78 -19.46 -34.83
N GLU A 366 13.03 -19.29 -33.75
CA GLU A 366 13.48 -19.61 -32.39
C GLU A 366 13.66 -21.12 -32.19
N ILE A 367 12.80 -21.92 -32.82
CA ILE A 367 12.94 -23.39 -32.81
C ILE A 367 14.18 -23.80 -33.61
N GLN A 368 14.36 -23.29 -34.83
CA GLN A 368 15.48 -23.65 -35.70
C GLN A 368 16.84 -23.28 -35.08
N ASN A 369 16.90 -22.15 -34.37
CA ASN A 369 18.14 -21.67 -33.74
C ASN A 369 18.31 -22.12 -32.28
N GLU A 370 17.39 -22.95 -31.77
CA GLU A 370 17.33 -23.41 -30.38
C GLU A 370 17.42 -22.31 -29.31
N LYS A 371 17.01 -21.08 -29.67
CA LYS A 371 17.06 -19.89 -28.80
C LYS A 371 15.74 -19.14 -28.88
N VAL A 372 15.24 -18.67 -27.75
CA VAL A 372 14.02 -17.86 -27.68
C VAL A 372 14.35 -16.39 -27.41
N GLU A 373 13.56 -15.47 -27.98
CA GLU A 373 13.60 -14.06 -27.61
C GLU A 373 12.95 -13.88 -26.24
N ILE A 374 13.67 -13.23 -25.33
CA ILE A 374 13.19 -12.79 -24.02
C ILE A 374 13.20 -11.27 -24.00
N PHE A 375 12.05 -10.67 -23.74
CA PHE A 375 11.92 -9.23 -23.51
C PHE A 375 11.77 -8.95 -22.02
N ARG A 376 12.56 -8.01 -21.52
CA ARG A 376 12.53 -7.52 -20.14
C ARG A 376 11.71 -6.25 -20.03
N ARG A 377 10.71 -6.22 -19.15
CA ARG A 377 9.85 -5.03 -19.00
C ARG A 377 10.54 -3.84 -18.32
N ASP A 378 11.46 -4.09 -17.39
CA ASP A 378 12.14 -3.04 -16.61
C ASP A 378 13.12 -2.19 -17.43
N THR A 379 13.79 -2.80 -18.42
CA THR A 379 14.78 -2.14 -19.29
C THR A 379 14.34 -2.00 -20.75
N CYS A 380 13.28 -2.72 -21.16
CA CYS A 380 12.89 -2.89 -22.57
C CYS A 380 13.94 -3.59 -23.44
N GLU A 381 14.90 -4.29 -22.84
CA GLU A 381 15.93 -5.03 -23.57
C GLU A 381 15.42 -6.37 -24.06
N LYS A 382 16.01 -6.83 -25.17
CA LYS A 382 15.81 -8.15 -25.73
C LYS A 382 17.07 -8.97 -25.59
N ILE A 383 16.94 -10.19 -25.09
CA ILE A 383 18.04 -11.15 -24.97
C ILE A 383 17.61 -12.49 -25.58
N TYR A 384 18.58 -13.26 -26.06
CA TYR A 384 18.33 -14.56 -26.66
C TYR A 384 18.94 -15.66 -25.79
N ILE A 385 18.11 -16.57 -25.28
CA ILE A 385 18.54 -17.66 -24.41
C ILE A 385 18.15 -18.99 -25.03
N SER A 386 19.03 -19.99 -24.92
CA SER A 386 18.67 -21.36 -25.31
C SER A 386 17.45 -21.84 -24.55
N TRP A 387 16.45 -22.39 -25.25
CA TRP A 387 15.20 -22.79 -24.61
C TRP A 387 15.39 -23.90 -23.56
N ILE A 388 16.45 -24.71 -23.71
CA ILE A 388 16.87 -25.76 -22.77
C ILE A 388 17.30 -25.15 -21.42
N ASN A 389 17.93 -23.97 -21.44
CA ASN A 389 18.48 -23.31 -20.26
C ASN A 389 17.47 -22.43 -19.50
N LEU A 390 16.26 -22.21 -20.04
CA LEU A 390 15.27 -21.30 -19.45
C LEU A 390 14.89 -21.67 -18.01
N LYS A 391 14.81 -22.97 -17.70
CA LYS A 391 14.51 -23.48 -16.35
C LYS A 391 15.44 -22.89 -15.28
N ASN A 392 16.70 -22.62 -15.63
CA ASN A 392 17.72 -22.12 -14.73
C ASN A 392 17.95 -20.61 -14.90
N SER A 393 17.81 -20.08 -16.11
CA SER A 393 18.06 -18.66 -16.40
C SER A 393 16.90 -17.74 -15.97
N ILE A 394 15.64 -18.17 -16.14
CA ILE A 394 14.48 -17.32 -15.81
C ILE A 394 14.41 -16.96 -14.31
N PRO A 395 14.60 -17.88 -13.34
CA PRO A 395 14.65 -17.50 -11.92
C PRO A 395 15.70 -16.43 -11.63
N LYS A 396 16.92 -16.60 -12.15
CA LYS A 396 18.02 -15.64 -11.98
C LYS A 396 17.68 -14.28 -12.58
N LEU A 397 17.07 -14.27 -13.76
CA LEU A 397 16.65 -13.05 -14.43
C LEU A 397 15.54 -12.32 -13.67
N LEU A 398 14.56 -13.04 -13.10
CA LEU A 398 13.54 -12.43 -12.23
C LEU A 398 14.16 -11.80 -10.99
N ASP A 399 15.16 -12.43 -10.37
CA ASP A 399 15.90 -11.85 -9.25
C ASP A 399 16.70 -10.60 -9.66
N GLU A 400 17.31 -10.62 -10.85
CA GLU A 400 18.01 -9.47 -11.41
C GLU A 400 17.06 -8.30 -11.68
N ILE A 401 15.89 -8.55 -12.30
CA ILE A 401 14.85 -7.55 -12.52
C ILE A 401 14.40 -6.94 -11.19
N GLN A 402 14.16 -7.76 -10.16
CA GLN A 402 13.79 -7.27 -8.81
C GLN A 402 14.88 -6.33 -8.25
N LYS A 403 16.16 -6.71 -8.36
CA LYS A 403 17.30 -5.89 -7.90
C LYS A 403 17.43 -4.61 -8.70
N ASN A 404 17.25 -4.66 -10.02
CA ASN A 404 17.35 -3.51 -10.90
C ASN A 404 16.26 -2.46 -10.61
N ILE A 405 15.02 -2.91 -10.44
CA ILE A 405 13.89 -2.04 -10.05
C ILE A 405 14.19 -1.34 -8.72
N TYR A 406 14.63 -2.09 -7.70
CA TYR A 406 14.97 -1.50 -6.40
C TYR A 406 16.13 -0.51 -6.49
N LYS A 407 17.22 -0.87 -7.20
CA LYS A 407 18.38 -0.01 -7.40
C LYS A 407 18.00 1.31 -8.07
N LYS A 408 17.18 1.27 -9.12
CA LYS A 408 16.69 2.47 -9.82
C LYS A 408 15.86 3.36 -8.89
N ALA A 409 15.00 2.76 -8.08
CA ALA A 409 14.19 3.50 -7.09
C ALA A 409 15.06 4.13 -5.99
N VAL A 410 16.06 3.41 -5.46
CA VAL A 410 17.03 3.93 -4.48
C VAL A 410 17.81 5.12 -5.04
N GLN A 411 18.37 4.97 -6.25
CA GLN A 411 19.14 6.04 -6.89
C GLN A 411 18.29 7.29 -7.13
N ARG A 412 17.03 7.13 -7.52
CA ARG A 412 16.08 8.25 -7.67
C ARG A 412 15.82 8.92 -6.32
N THR A 413 15.49 8.14 -5.29
CA THR A 413 15.20 8.68 -3.95
C THR A 413 16.41 9.40 -3.37
N GLN A 414 17.62 8.85 -3.49
CA GLN A 414 18.85 9.48 -3.00
C GLN A 414 19.11 10.85 -3.65
N LYS A 415 18.85 11.00 -4.95
CA LYS A 415 18.97 12.28 -5.65
C LYS A 415 17.98 13.35 -5.16
N LEU A 416 16.89 12.93 -4.53
CA LEU A 416 15.82 13.79 -4.02
C LEU A 416 15.75 13.81 -2.49
N ILE A 417 16.79 13.29 -1.81
CA ILE A 417 17.04 13.56 -0.40
C ILE A 417 17.93 14.80 -0.35
N LEU A 418 17.38 15.89 0.15
CA LEU A 418 18.01 17.20 0.19
C LEU A 418 18.12 17.69 1.63
N LYS A 419 19.10 18.54 1.92
CA LYS A 419 19.21 19.27 3.20
C LYS A 419 18.96 20.75 2.96
N SER A 420 18.39 21.44 3.94
CA SER A 420 18.22 22.89 3.90
C SER A 420 18.31 23.51 5.29
N ASP A 421 19.03 24.63 5.37
CA ASP A 421 19.26 25.41 6.61
C ASP A 421 18.57 26.77 6.61
N HIS A 422 18.02 27.17 5.46
CA HIS A 422 17.45 28.50 5.25
C HIS A 422 16.10 28.38 4.56
N TYR A 423 15.11 29.15 5.04
CA TYR A 423 13.74 29.02 4.56
C TYR A 423 13.55 29.31 3.07
N ASN A 424 14.32 30.25 2.51
CA ASN A 424 14.22 30.57 1.08
C ASN A 424 14.76 29.43 0.20
N ASP A 425 15.88 28.82 0.59
CA ASP A 425 16.41 27.62 -0.06
C ASP A 425 15.44 26.43 0.08
N PHE A 426 14.84 26.25 1.25
CA PHE A 426 13.78 25.27 1.48
C PHE A 426 12.60 25.46 0.51
N LYS A 427 12.09 26.70 0.41
CA LYS A 427 10.99 27.06 -0.51
C LYS A 427 11.35 26.82 -1.97
N HIS A 428 12.60 27.11 -2.35
CA HIS A 428 13.08 26.84 -3.70
C HIS A 428 13.08 25.35 -4.00
N LYS A 429 13.70 24.53 -3.13
CA LYS A 429 13.79 23.07 -3.28
C LYS A 429 12.42 22.39 -3.30
N ILE A 430 11.51 22.78 -2.41
CA ILE A 430 10.20 22.11 -2.31
C ILE A 430 9.29 22.36 -3.51
N ASN A 431 9.43 23.52 -4.17
CA ASN A 431 8.61 23.89 -5.32
C ASN A 431 9.20 23.43 -6.66
N HIS A 432 10.53 23.30 -6.77
CA HIS A 432 11.18 22.90 -8.02
C HIS A 432 11.46 21.40 -8.10
N SER A 433 12.19 20.85 -7.12
CA SER A 433 12.60 19.44 -7.13
C SER A 433 11.63 18.54 -6.37
N GLY A 434 10.87 19.10 -5.42
CA GLY A 434 10.21 18.31 -4.39
C GLY A 434 11.24 17.51 -3.59
N GLY A 435 10.85 16.32 -3.15
CA GLY A 435 11.74 15.39 -2.45
C GLY A 435 11.57 15.39 -0.94
N PHE A 436 12.43 14.61 -0.28
CA PHE A 436 12.58 14.64 1.16
C PHE A 436 13.58 15.71 1.54
N ILE A 437 13.10 16.80 2.13
CA ILE A 437 13.94 17.91 2.57
C ILE A 437 14.15 17.81 4.08
N PHE A 438 15.39 17.53 4.47
CA PHE A 438 15.83 17.52 5.85
C PHE A 438 16.11 18.95 6.31
N ALA A 439 15.29 19.42 7.24
CA ALA A 439 15.40 20.77 7.79
C ALA A 439 15.12 20.79 9.29
N HIS A 440 15.73 21.74 9.99
CA HIS A 440 15.48 21.95 11.40
C HIS A 440 14.09 22.52 11.66
N TRP A 441 13.43 21.96 12.68
CA TRP A 441 12.12 22.40 13.16
C TRP A 441 12.14 22.56 14.68
N ASP A 442 11.47 23.60 15.19
CA ASP A 442 11.45 23.95 16.61
C ASP A 442 10.46 23.14 17.44
N GLY A 443 9.73 22.20 16.82
CA GLY A 443 8.75 21.38 17.52
C GLY A 443 7.41 22.06 17.73
N THR A 444 7.16 23.25 17.16
CA THR A 444 5.90 23.98 17.41
C THR A 444 4.87 23.79 16.29
N LYS A 445 3.61 23.57 16.68
CA LYS A 445 2.47 23.46 15.74
C LYS A 445 2.32 24.70 14.83
N ASN A 446 2.60 25.89 15.38
CA ASN A 446 2.47 27.14 14.65
C ASN A 446 3.44 27.22 13.46
N THR A 447 4.72 26.91 13.67
CA THR A 447 5.70 26.93 12.56
C THR A 447 5.39 25.85 11.52
N GLY A 448 5.01 24.64 11.94
CA GLY A 448 4.59 23.57 11.03
C GLY A 448 3.41 23.99 10.14
N LYS A 449 2.38 24.62 10.74
CA LYS A 449 1.19 25.09 10.01
C LYS A 449 1.54 26.21 9.03
N LYS A 450 2.35 27.20 9.43
CA LYS A 450 2.78 28.28 8.53
C LYS A 450 3.60 27.77 7.35
N ILE A 451 4.53 26.84 7.58
CA ILE A 451 5.30 26.20 6.49
C ILE A 451 4.35 25.49 5.52
N GLN A 452 3.33 24.79 6.03
CA GLN A 452 2.33 24.12 5.20
C GLN A 452 1.50 25.12 4.38
N GLU A 453 1.06 26.23 4.98
CA GLU A 453 0.29 27.26 4.29
C GLU A 453 1.11 27.93 3.17
N GLU A 454 2.39 28.22 3.43
CA GLU A 454 3.26 28.91 2.48
C GLU A 454 3.85 28.00 1.39
N THR A 455 3.90 26.68 1.60
CA THR A 455 4.63 25.76 0.70
C THR A 455 3.89 24.48 0.31
N GLU A 456 2.72 24.21 0.91
CA GLU A 456 1.97 22.94 0.84
C GLU A 456 2.72 21.71 1.40
N ALA A 457 3.95 21.88 1.88
CA ALA A 457 4.73 20.78 2.45
C ALA A 457 4.39 20.58 3.92
N THR A 458 4.35 19.31 4.30
CA THR A 458 4.10 18.88 5.68
C THR A 458 5.34 18.19 6.23
N ILE A 459 5.44 18.15 7.56
CA ILE A 459 6.43 17.32 8.23
C ILE A 459 6.00 15.86 8.05
N ARG A 460 6.76 15.10 7.28
CA ARG A 460 6.44 13.70 6.98
C ARG A 460 6.72 12.82 8.17
N CYS A 461 7.90 12.94 8.75
CA CYS A 461 8.29 12.25 9.97
C CYS A 461 9.60 12.83 10.54
N ILE A 462 9.84 12.48 11.79
CA ILE A 462 11.10 12.61 12.50
C ILE A 462 11.82 11.27 12.31
N PRO A 463 12.92 11.20 11.55
CA PRO A 463 13.55 9.91 11.24
C PRO A 463 14.15 9.25 12.48
N ILE A 464 14.03 7.93 12.59
CA ILE A 464 14.48 7.17 13.78
C ILE A 464 16.02 7.10 13.83
N SER A 465 16.66 6.96 12.68
CA SER A 465 18.11 6.75 12.55
C SER A 465 18.87 8.01 12.10
N ASN A 466 18.33 9.21 12.37
CA ASN A 466 19.03 10.45 12.02
C ASN A 466 20.14 10.79 13.03
N GLU A 467 21.18 11.46 12.57
CA GLU A 467 22.15 12.10 13.45
C GLU A 467 21.45 13.22 14.23
N LYS A 468 21.66 13.25 15.55
CA LYS A 468 21.16 14.32 16.42
C LYS A 468 22.01 15.57 16.22
N GLU A 469 21.65 16.34 15.20
CA GLU A 469 22.27 17.62 14.87
C GLU A 469 21.51 18.75 15.57
N LYS A 470 22.19 19.52 16.44
CA LYS A 470 21.60 20.76 16.99
C LYS A 470 21.65 21.84 15.91
N GLY A 471 20.54 22.56 15.74
CA GLY A 471 20.45 23.66 14.79
C GLY A 471 19.38 24.67 15.16
N LYS A 472 18.99 25.48 14.18
CA LYS A 472 17.93 26.48 14.33
C LYS A 472 16.80 26.17 13.36
N CYS A 473 15.57 26.26 13.82
CA CYS A 473 14.40 26.08 12.98
C CYS A 473 14.47 27.01 11.77
N ILE A 474 14.29 26.43 10.58
CA ILE A 474 14.41 27.19 9.33
C ILE A 474 13.42 28.36 9.25
N TYR A 475 12.30 28.29 9.99
CA TYR A 475 11.25 29.31 9.99
C TYR A 475 11.38 30.31 11.14
N SER A 476 11.45 29.84 12.39
CA SER A 476 11.42 30.72 13.57
C SER A 476 12.79 31.13 14.09
N GLY A 477 13.88 30.49 13.65
CA GLY A 477 15.22 30.67 14.20
C GLY A 477 15.42 30.09 15.61
N LYS A 478 14.38 29.53 16.23
CA LYS A 478 14.44 28.91 17.56
C LYS A 478 15.27 27.61 17.56
N PRO A 479 15.82 27.18 18.71
CA PRO A 479 16.60 25.95 18.79
C PRO A 479 15.86 24.71 18.30
N SER A 480 16.57 23.82 17.63
CA SER A 480 16.10 22.53 17.13
C SER A 480 17.12 21.44 17.48
N LEU A 481 16.64 20.27 17.91
CA LEU A 481 17.51 19.16 18.37
C LEU A 481 17.90 18.18 17.26
N GLN A 482 17.19 18.21 16.14
CA GLN A 482 17.43 17.36 14.97
C GLN A 482 16.67 17.89 13.76
N ARG A 483 17.08 17.46 12.57
CA ARG A 483 16.31 17.70 11.35
C ARG A 483 15.11 16.75 11.27
N VAL A 484 14.00 17.29 10.79
CA VAL A 484 12.82 16.51 10.39
C VAL A 484 12.72 16.51 8.87
N ILE A 485 11.90 15.60 8.34
CA ILE A 485 11.67 15.52 6.90
C ILE A 485 10.43 16.31 6.54
N PHE A 486 10.56 17.23 5.60
CA PHE A 486 9.45 17.88 4.93
C PHE A 486 9.30 17.33 3.51
N SER A 487 8.07 17.29 3.02
CA SER A 487 7.75 17.03 1.62
C SER A 487 6.32 17.46 1.31
N LYS A 488 6.03 17.82 0.06
CA LYS A 488 4.66 17.74 -0.46
C LYS A 488 4.22 16.28 -0.45
N SER A 489 2.96 15.99 -0.17
CA SER A 489 2.48 14.61 0.01
C SER A 489 1.16 14.33 -0.66
N TYR A 490 0.86 13.04 -0.80
CA TYR A 490 -0.35 12.48 -1.39
C TYR A 490 -1.52 12.25 -0.43
#